data_AF-A0AB37TED4-F1
#
_entry.id   AF-A0AB37TED4-F1
#
_cell.length_a   1.000
_cell.length_b   1.000
_cell.length_c   1.000
_cell.angle_alpha   90.00
_cell.angle_beta   90.00
_cell.angle_gamma   90.00
#
_symmetry.space_group_name_H-M   'P 1'
#
loop_
_entity.id
_entity.type
_entity.pdbx_description
1 polymer ?
#
loop_
_entity_poly.entity_id
_entity_poly.type
_entity_poly.pdbx_seq_one_letter_code
_entity_poly.pdbx_strand_id
1 'polypeptide(L)'
;MSTKKYQVRIRKDLSNSPIQQKAASLLGACAVSEIRTLIGKFENFQDAVEKMATVKRLEEYEIISIILIDTDNSEQLGEDFEWEDEANA
;
A
#
# COMPACT_ATOMS: atom_id res chain seq x y z
N MET A 1 14.80 4.07 -19.07
CA MET A 1 13.37 3.92 -18.73
C MET A 1 13.05 4.87 -17.58
N SER A 2 11.88 5.52 -17.58
CA SER A 2 11.46 6.38 -16.47
C SER A 2 11.03 5.51 -15.28
N THR A 3 11.44 5.86 -14.06
CA THR A 3 10.98 5.15 -12.85
C THR A 3 9.62 5.71 -12.43
N LYS A 4 8.69 4.81 -12.13
CA LYS A 4 7.34 5.14 -11.66
C LYS A 4 7.26 5.01 -10.15
N LYS A 5 6.46 5.87 -9.50
CA LYS A 5 6.27 5.84 -8.04
C LYS A 5 5.11 4.90 -7.71
N TYR A 6 5.30 4.00 -6.76
CA TYR A 6 4.26 3.07 -6.31
C TYR A 6 4.09 3.17 -4.81
N GLN A 7 2.84 3.07 -4.38
CA GLN A 7 2.46 2.78 -3.00
C GLN A 7 2.11 1.30 -2.90
N VAL A 8 2.70 0.61 -1.94
CA VAL A 8 2.42 -0.79 -1.65
C VAL A 8 1.91 -0.87 -0.23
N ARG A 9 0.75 -1.49 -0.03
CA ARG A 9 0.25 -1.85 1.30
C ARG A 9 0.50 -3.32 1.53
N ILE A 10 1.10 -3.60 2.68
CA ILE A 10 1.42 -4.95 3.13
C ILE A 10 0.73 -5.22 4.45
N ARG A 11 0.34 -6.47 4.68
CA ARG A 11 -0.36 -6.92 5.89
C ARG A 11 0.38 -8.09 6.51
N LYS A 12 0.52 -8.06 7.83
CA LYS A 12 0.96 -9.20 8.64
C LYS A 12 -0.16 -9.60 9.58
N ASP A 13 -0.50 -10.88 9.59
CA ASP A 13 -1.43 -11.44 10.57
C ASP A 13 -0.76 -11.46 11.96
N LEU A 14 -1.47 -10.97 12.97
CA LEU A 14 -1.04 -10.97 14.37
C LEU A 14 -1.89 -11.91 15.24
N SER A 15 -2.56 -12.88 14.62
CA SER A 15 -3.23 -13.98 15.31
C SER A 15 -2.26 -14.68 16.29
N ASN A 16 -2.78 -15.02 17.47
CA ASN A 16 -2.06 -15.59 18.62
C ASN A 16 -0.96 -14.71 19.22
N SER A 17 -0.81 -13.45 18.79
CA SER A 17 0.16 -12.53 19.39
C SER A 17 -0.31 -12.01 20.76
N PRO A 18 0.62 -11.54 21.61
CA PRO A 18 0.27 -10.84 22.86
C PRO A 18 -0.65 -9.63 22.63
N ILE A 19 -0.56 -9.00 21.45
CA ILE A 19 -1.41 -7.87 21.06
C ILE A 19 -2.85 -8.34 20.88
N GLN A 20 -3.07 -9.45 20.15
CA GLN A 20 -4.42 -10.01 20.00
C GLN A 20 -5.00 -10.45 21.34
N GLN A 21 -4.21 -11.11 22.21
CA GLN A 21 -4.68 -11.52 23.53
C GLN A 21 -5.12 -10.33 24.38
N LYS A 22 -4.34 -9.24 24.37
CA LYS A 22 -4.69 -8.00 25.05
C LYS A 22 -5.95 -7.35 24.46
N ALA A 23 -6.04 -7.27 23.13
CA ALA A 23 -7.23 -6.74 22.46
C ALA A 23 -8.47 -7.57 22.80
N ALA A 24 -8.34 -8.90 22.82
CA ALA A 24 -9.44 -9.80 23.12
C ALA A 24 -9.96 -9.66 24.56
N SER A 25 -9.07 -9.40 25.52
CA SER A 25 -9.48 -9.11 26.91
C SER A 25 -10.30 -7.82 27.07
N LEU A 26 -10.18 -6.88 26.12
CA LEU A 26 -10.84 -5.58 26.18
C LEU A 26 -12.08 -5.50 25.28
N LEU A 27 -12.02 -6.14 24.11
CA LEU A 27 -13.01 -6.00 23.04
C LEU A 27 -13.77 -7.30 22.73
N GLY A 28 -13.39 -8.42 23.35
CA GLY A 28 -13.91 -9.76 23.01
C GLY A 28 -13.22 -10.38 21.79
N ALA A 29 -13.81 -11.44 21.24
CA ALA A 29 -13.22 -12.16 20.11
C ALA A 29 -12.93 -11.21 18.93
N CYS A 30 -11.66 -11.11 18.54
CA CYS A 30 -11.20 -10.17 17.51
C CYS A 30 -10.06 -10.75 16.66
N ALA A 31 -9.96 -10.24 15.43
CA ALA A 31 -8.81 -10.41 14.56
C ALA A 31 -7.91 -9.17 14.66
N VAL A 32 -6.60 -9.36 14.62
CA VAL A 32 -5.63 -8.28 14.66
C VAL A 32 -4.63 -8.47 13.52
N SER A 33 -4.39 -7.40 12.78
CA SER A 33 -3.38 -7.40 11.71
C SER A 33 -2.60 -6.10 11.75
N GLU A 34 -1.31 -6.20 11.42
CA GLU A 34 -0.46 -5.05 11.20
C GLU A 34 -0.50 -4.68 9.71
N ILE A 35 -0.81 -3.42 9.41
CA ILE A 35 -0.79 -2.91 8.03
C ILE A 35 0.29 -1.84 7.93
N ARG A 36 1.18 -1.99 6.94
CA ARG A 36 2.19 -0.98 6.62
C ARG A 36 2.02 -0.50 5.19
N THR A 37 2.34 0.78 4.97
CA THR A 37 2.40 1.39 3.65
C THR A 37 3.86 1.68 3.32
N LEU A 38 4.31 1.19 2.16
CA LEU A 38 5.63 1.43 1.60
C LEU A 38 5.47 2.28 0.35
N ILE A 39 6.38 3.24 0.15
CA ILE A 39 6.40 4.06 -1.07
C ILE A 39 7.78 3.89 -1.71
N GLY A 40 7.81 3.50 -2.98
CA GLY A 40 9.04 3.25 -3.71
C GLY A 40 8.97 3.73 -5.15
N LYS A 41 10.13 3.82 -5.79
CA LYS A 41 10.24 4.07 -7.24
C LYS A 41 10.76 2.79 -7.90
N PHE A 42 10.04 2.34 -8.91
CA PHE A 42 10.28 1.08 -9.61
C PHE A 42 10.18 1.29 -11.12
N GLU A 43 10.85 0.46 -11.91
CA GLU A 43 10.80 0.59 -13.37
C GLU A 43 9.40 0.29 -13.91
N ASN A 44 8.75 -0.71 -13.33
CA ASN A 44 7.40 -1.15 -13.67
C ASN A 44 6.83 -1.95 -12.49
N PHE A 45 5.59 -2.42 -12.63
CA PHE A 45 4.91 -3.21 -11.59
C PHE A 45 5.65 -4.51 -11.25
N GLN A 46 6.17 -5.21 -12.26
CA GLN A 46 6.88 -6.47 -12.06
C GLN A 46 8.18 -6.26 -11.25
N ASP A 47 8.96 -5.23 -11.60
CA ASP A 47 10.15 -4.82 -10.84
C ASP A 47 9.82 -4.51 -9.37
N ALA A 48 8.66 -3.88 -9.11
CA ALA A 48 8.21 -3.62 -7.74
C ALA A 48 7.95 -4.91 -6.95
N VAL A 49 7.24 -5.86 -7.54
CA VAL A 49 6.92 -7.16 -6.90
C VAL A 49 8.19 -7.98 -6.67
N GLU A 50 9.05 -8.11 -7.68
CA GLU A 50 10.29 -8.88 -7.59
C GLU A 50 11.23 -8.32 -6.52
N LYS A 51 11.45 -6.99 -6.50
CA LYS A 51 12.28 -6.37 -5.47
C LYS A 51 11.71 -6.57 -4.07
N MET A 52 10.39 -6.46 -3.89
CA MET A 52 9.77 -6.72 -2.59
C MET A 52 9.94 -8.17 -2.13
N ALA A 53 9.84 -9.13 -3.05
CA ALA A 53 10.07 -10.54 -2.75
C ALA A 53 11.50 -10.84 -2.25
N THR A 54 12.50 -10.02 -2.62
CA THR A 54 13.89 -10.19 -2.13
C THR A 54 14.13 -9.67 -0.72
N VAL A 55 13.20 -8.91 -0.14
CA VAL A 55 13.39 -8.30 1.18
C VAL A 55 12.99 -9.29 2.27
N LYS A 56 13.97 -9.96 2.89
CA LYS A 56 13.74 -10.95 3.97
C LYS A 56 12.79 -10.48 5.09
N ARG A 57 12.82 -9.19 5.44
CA ARG A 57 11.94 -8.61 6.47
C ARG A 57 10.46 -8.56 6.07
N LEU A 58 10.15 -8.73 4.79
CA LEU A 58 8.80 -8.74 4.25
C LEU A 58 8.25 -10.16 4.07
N GLU A 59 9.03 -11.22 4.34
CA GLU A 59 8.58 -12.62 4.18
C GLU A 59 7.33 -12.96 5.01
N GLU A 60 7.18 -12.31 6.17
CA GLU A 60 6.02 -12.49 7.07
C GLU A 60 4.81 -11.62 6.68
N TYR A 61 4.92 -10.83 5.61
CA TYR A 61 3.89 -9.93 5.15
C TYR A 61 3.32 -10.37 3.80
N GLU A 62 2.00 -10.30 3.64
CA GLU A 62 1.35 -10.40 2.34
C GLU A 62 1.22 -8.99 1.71
N ILE A 63 1.28 -8.91 0.39
CA ILE A 63 0.93 -7.69 -0.33
C ILE A 63 -0.60 -7.66 -0.51
N ILE A 64 -1.25 -6.60 -0.01
CA ILE A 64 -2.71 -6.44 -0.11
C ILE A 64 -3.13 -5.39 -1.14
N SER A 65 -2.24 -4.48 -1.54
CA SER A 65 -2.54 -3.45 -2.55
C SER A 65 -1.25 -2.87 -3.11
N ILE A 66 -1.25 -2.58 -4.41
CA ILE A 66 -0.21 -1.81 -5.10
C ILE A 66 -0.93 -0.74 -5.93
N ILE A 67 -0.53 0.51 -5.75
CA ILE A 67 -1.12 1.67 -6.43
C ILE A 67 0.03 2.40 -7.14
N LEU A 68 -0.11 2.60 -8.44
CA LEU A 68 0.73 3.54 -9.18
C LEU A 68 0.36 4.95 -8.73
N ILE A 69 1.32 5.68 -8.17
CA ILE A 69 1.17 7.11 -7.90
C ILE A 69 1.64 7.82 -9.17
N ASP A 70 0.73 8.06 -10.10
CA ASP A 70 0.97 8.98 -11.21
C ASP A 70 0.68 10.41 -10.74
N THR A 71 1.41 11.37 -11.30
CA THR A 71 1.15 12.80 -11.09
C THR A 71 0.04 13.29 -12.02
N ASP A 72 -0.24 12.55 -13.09
CA ASP A 72 -1.34 12.81 -14.01
C ASP A 72 -2.38 11.69 -13.91
N ASN A 73 -3.33 11.87 -12.99
CA ASN A 73 -4.45 10.94 -12.80
C ASN A 73 -5.68 11.38 -13.59
N SER A 74 -5.52 12.33 -14.54
CA SER A 74 -6.63 12.87 -15.32
C SER A 74 -7.41 11.77 -16.04
N GLU A 75 -6.74 10.74 -16.56
CA GLU A 75 -7.39 9.59 -17.21
C GLU A 75 -8.18 8.67 -16.25
N GLN A 76 -7.93 8.75 -14.93
CA GLN A 76 -8.68 7.97 -13.92
C GLN A 76 -9.90 8.71 -13.39
N LEU A 77 -9.93 10.02 -13.60
CA LEU A 77 -11.05 10.86 -13.26
C LEU A 77 -11.94 10.84 -14.51
N GLY A 78 -13.15 10.31 -14.38
CA GLY A 78 -14.07 10.17 -15.52
C GLY A 78 -14.24 11.50 -16.27
N GLU A 79 -14.74 11.44 -17.51
CA GLU A 79 -14.85 12.60 -18.42
C GLU A 79 -15.53 13.84 -17.81
N ASP A 80 -16.24 13.70 -16.68
CA ASP A 80 -16.90 14.75 -15.92
C ASP A 80 -15.99 15.52 -14.92
N PHE A 81 -14.72 15.16 -14.76
CA PHE A 81 -13.82 15.85 -13.82
C PHE A 81 -13.12 17.04 -14.47
N GLU A 82 -13.64 18.24 -14.23
CA GLU A 82 -12.96 19.49 -14.57
C GLU A 82 -11.87 19.79 -13.53
N TRP A 83 -10.61 19.85 -13.98
CA TRP A 83 -9.54 20.39 -13.16
C TRP A 83 -9.76 21.91 -13.03
N GLU A 84 -9.80 22.43 -11.81
CA GLU A 84 -9.68 23.87 -11.61
C GLU A 84 -8.29 24.28 -12.11
N ASP A 85 -8.23 24.85 -13.31
CA ASP A 85 -6.99 25.37 -13.88
C ASP A 85 -6.30 26.28 -12.85
N GLU A 86 -5.07 25.92 -12.45
CA GLU A 86 -4.16 26.74 -11.63
C GLU A 86 -3.68 28.00 -12.39
N ALA A 87 -4.61 28.75 -13.00
CA ALA A 87 -4.34 30.00 -13.72
C ALA A 87 -4.79 31.24 -12.92
N ASN A 88 -5.12 31.09 -11.63
CA ASN A 88 -5.40 32.22 -10.74
C ASN A 88 -4.65 32.07 -9.40
N ALA A 89 -3.32 32.24 -9.44
CA ALA A 89 -2.51 32.59 -8.26
C ALA A 89 -1.51 33.69 -8.64
#